data_AF-A0A1F4JPW9-F1
#
_entry.id   AF-A0A1F4JPW9-F1
#
_cell.length_a   1.000
_cell.length_b   1.000
_cell.length_c   1.000
_cell.angle_alpha   90.00
_cell.angle_beta   90.00
_cell.angle_gamma   90.00
#
_symmetry.space_group_name_H-M   'P 1'
#
loop_
_entity.id
_entity.type
_entity.pdbx_description
1 polymer ?
#
loop_
_entity_poly.entity_id
_entity_poly.type
_entity_poly.pdbx_seq_one_letter_code
_entity_poly.pdbx_strand_id
1 'polypeptide(L)'
;MPRRYHHHVYVVELSKDVLYEARFKKANPDYVAGKPCVYVGMTGLNPDVRFDKHKAGIQSNRFVLEYGLRLLPQLYAMYNPMPYGGACDMEVELAIGLRDAGYGVWQA
;
A
#
# COMPACT_ATOMS: atom_id res chain seq x y z
N MET A 1 24.95 15.07 13.59
CA MET A 1 23.48 15.19 13.68
C MET A 1 22.87 13.81 13.47
N PRO A 2 21.91 13.35 14.30
CA PRO A 2 21.24 12.09 14.03
C PRO A 2 20.49 12.20 12.69
N ARG A 3 20.64 11.19 11.81
CA ARG A 3 19.92 11.15 10.52
C ARG A 3 18.42 11.19 10.81
N ARG A 4 17.71 12.16 10.24
CA ARG A 4 16.24 12.16 10.29
C ARG A 4 15.72 10.90 9.61
N TYR A 5 14.71 10.29 10.22
CA TYR A 5 13.96 9.20 9.60
C TYR A 5 13.32 9.68 8.31
N HIS A 6 13.32 8.82 7.30
CA HIS A 6 12.87 9.12 5.94
C HIS A 6 12.19 7.91 5.28
N HIS A 7 11.89 6.87 6.07
CA HIS A 7 11.06 5.78 5.60
C HIS A 7 9.61 6.04 5.94
N HIS A 8 8.75 5.64 5.01
CA HIS A 8 7.33 5.89 5.03
C HIS A 8 6.60 4.62 4.64
N VAL A 9 5.53 4.29 5.36
CA VAL A 9 4.49 3.41 4.82
C VAL A 9 3.53 4.22 3.96
N TYR A 10 2.89 3.58 2.99
CA TYR A 10 1.88 4.22 2.16
C TYR A 10 0.80 3.22 1.73
N VAL A 11 -0.40 3.75 1.48
CA VAL A 11 -1.55 2.97 0.99
C VAL A 11 -2.08 3.62 -0.28
N VAL A 12 -2.23 2.80 -1.32
CA VAL A 12 -2.81 3.21 -2.60
C VAL A 12 -4.18 2.55 -2.75
N GLU A 13 -5.21 3.34 -3.07
CA GLU A 13 -6.50 2.82 -3.52
C GLU A 13 -6.36 2.20 -4.91
N LEU A 14 -6.85 0.97 -5.07
CA LEU A 14 -6.88 0.26 -6.35
C LEU A 14 -8.30 0.25 -6.93
N SER A 15 -8.41 0.31 -8.25
CA SER A 15 -9.66 0.04 -8.97
C SER A 15 -10.19 -1.33 -8.58
N LYS A 16 -11.52 -1.45 -8.48
CA LYS A 16 -12.22 -2.71 -8.23
C LYS A 16 -11.95 -3.76 -9.30
N ASP A 17 -11.51 -3.36 -10.49
CA ASP A 17 -11.13 -4.28 -11.56
C ASP A 17 -9.99 -5.22 -11.15
N VAL A 18 -9.20 -4.85 -10.13
CA VAL A 18 -8.19 -5.76 -9.55
C VAL A 18 -8.81 -7.06 -8.99
N LEU A 19 -10.12 -7.09 -8.72
CA LEU A 19 -10.83 -8.31 -8.30
C LEU A 19 -10.99 -9.34 -9.43
N TYR A 20 -10.79 -8.95 -10.69
CA TYR A 20 -10.70 -9.88 -11.83
C TYR A 20 -9.34 -10.60 -11.88
N GLU A 21 -8.33 -10.10 -11.17
CA GLU A 21 -7.03 -10.74 -11.08
C GLU A 21 -7.07 -11.93 -10.13
N ALA A 22 -6.90 -13.14 -10.68
CA ALA A 22 -6.98 -14.38 -9.91
C ALA A 22 -6.02 -14.42 -8.73
N ARG A 23 -4.82 -13.85 -8.87
CA ARG A 23 -3.82 -13.75 -7.79
C ARG A 23 -4.31 -12.83 -6.67
N PHE A 24 -4.85 -11.66 -7.00
CA PHE A 24 -5.35 -10.72 -6.01
C PHE A 24 -6.53 -11.31 -5.25
N LYS A 25 -7.49 -11.91 -5.96
CA LYS A 25 -8.65 -12.59 -5.34
C LYS A 25 -8.21 -13.74 -4.43
N LYS A 26 -7.25 -14.57 -4.86
CA LYS A 26 -6.73 -15.67 -4.04
C LYS A 26 -6.04 -15.18 -2.76
N ALA A 27 -5.37 -14.04 -2.82
CA ALA A 27 -4.72 -13.43 -1.65
C ALA A 27 -5.70 -12.77 -0.67
N ASN A 28 -6.98 -12.65 -1.03
CA ASN A 28 -8.01 -11.97 -0.25
C ASN A 28 -9.28 -12.83 -0.11
N PRO A 29 -9.19 -14.02 0.52
CA PRO A 29 -10.34 -14.91 0.69
C PRO A 29 -11.46 -14.30 1.54
N ASP A 30 -11.10 -13.47 2.53
CA ASP A 30 -12.02 -12.84 3.48
C ASP A 30 -12.46 -11.42 3.07
N TYR A 31 -12.24 -11.05 1.81
CA TYR A 31 -12.64 -9.74 1.31
C TYR A 31 -14.15 -9.51 1.44
N VAL A 32 -14.53 -8.38 2.05
CA VAL A 32 -15.92 -7.99 2.21
C VAL A 32 -16.37 -7.14 1.02
N ALA A 33 -17.39 -7.61 0.30
CA ALA A 33 -17.93 -6.91 -0.86
C ALA A 33 -18.28 -5.45 -0.53
N GLY A 34 -17.79 -4.53 -1.36
CA GLY A 34 -17.96 -3.08 -1.19
C GLY A 34 -16.76 -2.39 -0.53
N LYS A 35 -16.02 -3.05 0.37
CA LYS A 35 -14.83 -2.45 1.02
C LYS A 35 -13.72 -2.11 0.04
N PRO A 36 -12.94 -1.03 0.20
CA PRO A 36 -11.90 -0.67 -0.76
C PRO A 36 -10.88 -1.80 -1.04
N CYS A 37 -10.33 -1.82 -2.25
CA CYS A 37 -9.15 -2.63 -2.57
C CYS A 37 -7.92 -1.71 -2.53
N VAL A 38 -6.84 -2.15 -1.90
CA VAL A 38 -5.68 -1.30 -1.60
C VAL A 38 -4.38 -2.06 -1.80
N TYR A 39 -3.33 -1.32 -2.14
CA TYR A 39 -1.94 -1.76 -2.07
C TYR A 39 -1.27 -1.10 -0.86
N VAL A 40 -0.55 -1.88 -0.07
CA VAL A 40 0.26 -1.42 1.07
C VAL A 40 1.73 -1.65 0.74
N GLY A 41 2.58 -0.67 1.02
CA GLY A 41 4.03 -0.81 0.89
C GLY A 41 4.80 0.23 1.68
N MET A 42 6.12 0.09 1.70
CA MET A 42 7.03 1.08 2.29
C MET A 42 8.01 1.68 1.27
N THR A 43 8.58 2.84 1.61
CA THR A 43 9.56 3.52 0.77
C THR A 43 10.49 4.43 1.58
N GLY A 44 11.71 4.64 1.10
CA GLY A 44 12.60 5.72 1.57
C GLY A 44 12.40 7.05 0.83
N LEU A 45 11.37 7.15 -0.03
CA LEU A 45 11.00 8.36 -0.75
C LEU A 45 9.77 9.00 -0.09
N ASN A 46 9.42 10.21 -0.50
CA ASN A 46 8.08 10.72 -0.23
C ASN A 46 7.04 9.79 -0.92
N PRO A 47 5.93 9.41 -0.23
CA PRO A 47 4.86 8.60 -0.81
C PRO A 47 4.31 9.10 -2.15
N ASP A 48 4.17 10.41 -2.35
CA ASP A 48 3.71 11.00 -3.62
C ASP A 48 4.70 10.67 -4.74
N VAL A 49 6.00 10.92 -4.51
CA VAL A 49 7.07 10.57 -5.47
C VAL A 49 7.12 9.07 -5.74
N ARG A 50 6.90 8.26 -4.71
CA ARG A 50 6.86 6.80 -4.87
C ARG A 50 5.68 6.37 -5.74
N PHE A 51 4.51 6.98 -5.54
CA PHE A 51 3.31 6.72 -6.33
C PHE A 51 3.50 7.16 -7.79
N ASP A 52 4.05 8.35 -8.04
CA ASP A 52 4.36 8.83 -9.39
C ASP A 52 5.30 7.87 -10.13
N LYS A 53 6.35 7.37 -9.44
CA LYS A 53 7.24 6.35 -10.01
C LYS A 53 6.51 5.07 -10.38
N HIS A 54 5.59 4.60 -9.53
CA HIS A 54 4.75 3.44 -9.88
C HIS A 54 3.94 3.71 -11.14
N LYS A 55 3.27 4.86 -11.24
CA LYS A 55 2.44 5.22 -12.39
C LYS A 55 3.25 5.48 -13.66
N ALA A 56 4.52 5.85 -13.53
CA ALA A 56 5.47 5.97 -14.64
C ALA A 56 6.14 4.62 -15.01
N GLY A 57 5.80 3.51 -14.35
CA GLY A 57 6.40 2.19 -14.61
C GLY A 57 7.81 2.01 -14.02
N ILE A 58 8.32 2.96 -13.25
CA ILE A 58 9.69 2.95 -12.70
C ILE A 58 9.70 2.25 -11.34
N GLN A 59 10.42 1.12 -11.25
CA GLN A 59 10.47 0.28 -10.03
C GLN A 59 9.06 0.02 -9.49
N SER A 60 8.14 -0.35 -10.39
CA SER A 60 6.71 -0.36 -10.13
C SER A 60 6.19 -1.73 -9.71
N ASN A 61 5.10 -1.74 -8.96
CA ASN A 61 4.27 -2.92 -8.74
C ASN A 61 3.16 -2.95 -9.80
N ARG A 62 2.93 -4.11 -10.42
CA ARG A 62 1.92 -4.26 -11.48
C ARG A 62 0.54 -3.77 -11.07
N PHE A 63 0.08 -4.10 -9.86
CA PHE A 63 -1.25 -3.69 -9.43
C PHE A 63 -1.37 -2.19 -9.18
N VAL A 64 -0.31 -1.54 -8.68
CA VAL A 64 -0.31 -0.08 -8.53
C VAL A 64 -0.23 0.61 -9.89
N LEU A 65 0.58 0.07 -10.81
CA LEU A 65 0.70 0.59 -12.17
C LEU A 65 -0.63 0.52 -12.91
N GLU A 66 -1.26 -0.65 -12.96
CA GLU A 66 -2.49 -0.90 -13.75
C GLU A 66 -3.75 -0.39 -13.05
N TYR A 67 -3.87 -0.59 -11.73
CA TYR A 67 -5.12 -0.33 -10.99
C TYR A 67 -5.02 0.81 -9.98
N GLY A 68 -3.83 1.35 -9.69
CA GLY A 68 -3.66 2.41 -8.69
C GLY A 68 -4.37 3.71 -9.09
N LEU A 69 -5.26 4.18 -8.22
CA LEU A 69 -6.09 5.37 -8.39
C LEU A 69 -5.52 6.59 -7.67
N ARG A 70 -5.23 6.47 -6.36
CA ARG A 70 -4.71 7.56 -5.52
C ARG A 70 -4.14 7.04 -4.21
N LEU A 71 -3.36 7.86 -3.52
CA LEU A 71 -2.97 7.60 -2.13
C LEU A 71 -4.15 7.79 -1.17
N LEU A 72 -4.15 7.05 -0.06
CA LEU A 72 -5.09 7.21 1.06
C LEU A 72 -4.36 7.61 2.35
N PRO A 73 -3.87 8.86 2.49
CA PRO A 73 -3.06 9.30 3.63
C PRO A 73 -3.73 9.09 4.99
N GLN A 74 -5.05 9.14 5.07
CA GLN A 74 -5.82 8.88 6.29
C GLN A 74 -5.59 7.49 6.89
N LEU A 75 -5.03 6.54 6.12
CA LEU A 75 -4.73 5.19 6.60
C LEU A 75 -3.30 5.03 7.14
N TYR A 76 -2.39 5.96 6.85
CA TYR A 76 -0.96 5.73 7.11
C TYR A 76 -0.17 6.96 7.57
N ALA A 77 -0.64 8.19 7.33
CA ALA A 77 0.16 9.39 7.51
C ALA A 77 0.59 9.62 8.97
N MET A 78 -0.22 9.21 9.94
CA MET A 78 0.10 9.35 11.37
C MET A 78 1.32 8.55 11.83
N TYR A 79 1.72 7.52 11.07
CA TYR A 79 2.87 6.69 11.41
C TYR A 79 4.18 7.25 10.88
N ASN A 80 4.14 8.17 9.91
CA ASN A 80 5.30 8.63 9.17
C ASN A 80 5.94 9.90 9.79
N PRO A 81 7.27 10.10 9.65
CA PRO A 81 8.28 9.16 9.16
C PRO A 81 8.81 8.22 10.25
N MET A 82 9.45 7.13 9.84
CA MET A 82 9.96 6.09 10.75
C MET A 82 11.32 5.50 10.31
N PRO A 83 12.06 4.84 11.23
CA PRO A 83 13.24 4.06 10.86
C PRO A 83 12.88 2.92 9.90
N TYR A 84 13.87 2.42 9.14
CA TYR A 84 13.67 1.35 8.15
C TYR A 84 12.99 0.12 8.76
N GLY A 85 13.50 -0.40 9.87
CA GLY A 85 12.91 -1.55 10.55
C GLY A 85 11.46 -1.31 10.95
N GLY A 86 11.16 -0.14 11.53
CA GLY A 86 9.79 0.24 11.88
C GLY A 86 8.87 0.35 10.65
N ALA A 87 9.38 0.77 9.50
CA ALA A 87 8.62 0.80 8.24
C ALA A 87 8.29 -0.60 7.71
N CYS A 88 9.24 -1.54 7.81
CA CYS A 88 9.01 -2.93 7.45
C CYS A 88 7.93 -3.55 8.36
N ASP A 89 8.04 -3.36 9.67
CA ASP A 89 7.08 -3.91 10.63
C ASP A 89 5.68 -3.27 10.44
N MET A 90 5.63 -1.94 10.31
CA MET A 90 4.36 -1.22 10.12
C MET A 90 3.66 -1.56 8.80
N GLU A 91 4.41 -1.84 7.72
CA GLU A 91 3.82 -2.28 6.45
C GLU A 91 3.00 -3.56 6.62
N VAL A 92 3.56 -4.53 7.36
CA VAL A 92 2.93 -5.82 7.64
C VAL A 92 1.71 -5.63 8.54
N GLU A 93 1.87 -4.91 9.66
CA GLU A 93 0.78 -4.67 10.62
C GLU A 93 -0.39 -3.92 9.98
N LEU A 94 -0.09 -2.89 9.17
CA LEU A 94 -1.12 -2.13 8.47
C LEU A 94 -1.87 -3.00 7.45
N ALA A 95 -1.15 -3.86 6.72
CA ALA A 95 -1.77 -4.78 5.77
C ALA A 95 -2.67 -5.82 6.47
N ILE A 96 -2.27 -6.34 7.65
CA ILE A 96 -3.08 -7.24 8.47
C ILE A 96 -4.35 -6.52 8.95
N GLY A 97 -4.21 -5.36 9.60
CA GLY A 97 -5.36 -4.62 10.14
C GLY A 97 -6.37 -4.21 9.07
N LEU A 98 -5.92 -3.89 7.85
CA LEU A 98 -6.82 -3.60 6.74
C LEU A 98 -7.56 -4.86 6.24
N ARG A 99 -6.90 -6.02 6.18
CA ARG A 99 -7.56 -7.30 5.85
C ARG A 99 -8.62 -7.66 6.89
N ASP A 100 -8.29 -7.51 8.17
CA ASP A 100 -9.24 -7.77 9.28
C ASP A 100 -10.45 -6.82 9.22
N ALA A 101 -10.26 -5.59 8.72
CA ALA A 101 -11.34 -4.63 8.46
C ALA A 101 -12.16 -4.93 7.19
N GLY A 102 -11.85 -6.02 6.48
CA GLY A 102 -12.54 -6.52 5.28
C GLY A 102 -12.04 -5.95 3.95
N TYR A 103 -10.93 -5.22 3.93
CA TYR A 103 -10.38 -4.65 2.69
C TYR A 103 -9.78 -5.75 1.81
N GLY A 104 -9.77 -5.52 0.50
CA GLY A 104 -8.94 -6.32 -0.41
C GLY A 104 -7.54 -5.73 -0.39
N VAL A 105 -6.54 -6.45 0.12
CA VAL A 105 -5.19 -5.94 0.32
C VAL A 105 -4.18 -6.71 -0.53
N TRP A 106 -3.36 -5.98 -1.26
CA TRP A 106 -2.12 -6.51 -1.81
C TRP A 106 -0.92 -5.90 -1.09
N GLN A 107 0.00 -6.76 -0.68
CA GLN A 107 1.27 -6.40 -0.09
C GLN A 107 2.31 -7.32 -0.74
N ALA A 108 3.31 -6.73 -1.38
CA ALA A 108 4.40 -7.43 -2.06
C ALA A 108 5.62 -6.53 -2.17
#